data_AF-A0A0D2YE10-F1
#
_entry.id   AF-A0A0D2YE10-F1
#
_cell.length_a   1.000
_cell.length_b   1.000
_cell.length_c   1.000
_cell.angle_alpha   90.00
_cell.angle_beta   90.00
_cell.angle_gamma   90.00
#
_symmetry.space_group_name_H-M   'P 1'
#
loop_
_entity.id
_entity.type
_entity.pdbx_description
1 polymer ?
#
loop_
_entity_poly.entity_id
_entity_poly.type
_entity_poly.pdbx_seq_one_letter_code
_entity_poly.pdbx_strand_id
1 'polypeptide(L)'
;MFVRYPVWDVSYDVAIVFTIAFIGATVFEFGSILLMLEAVNENRADCFGWAVEESVDGMLHLTHADNCKHAHAQKGTFVKQSSKTLDNNTTESAGNDRMWSWWPTWYELRSHYFFDIGFLACSSQTFGATVFWISGFTALPPILNNLSTPAENGVYWLPQVIGGTGFIVSSTLFMVEVQPRWYIPAPGVLGWHIGLWNLVGAIGFTLCGALGFGITHPGVEYALTLSTFIGSWAFLIGSVIQWYESLNKYPIWVDQKIERLGKRKS
;
A
#
# COMPACT_ATOMS: atom_id res chain seq x y z
N MET A 1 -11.79 39.34 -16.26
CA MET A 1 -10.78 38.76 -17.17
C MET A 1 -10.94 37.24 -17.09
N PHE A 2 -11.77 36.67 -17.96
CA PHE A 2 -11.96 35.22 -18.02
C PHE A 2 -10.75 34.64 -18.76
N VAL A 3 -9.93 33.87 -18.05
CA VAL A 3 -8.83 33.10 -18.63
C VAL A 3 -9.45 32.12 -19.61
N ARG A 4 -9.25 32.35 -20.91
CA ARG A 4 -9.63 31.40 -21.96
C ARG A 4 -8.54 30.32 -21.94
N TYR A 5 -8.83 29.20 -21.30
CA TYR A 5 -7.90 28.10 -21.11
C TYR A 5 -7.38 27.59 -22.47
N PRO A 6 -6.06 27.61 -22.71
CA PRO A 6 -5.49 27.16 -23.97
C PRO A 6 -5.28 25.64 -23.92
N VAL A 7 -6.37 24.88 -24.07
CA VAL A 7 -6.34 23.41 -24.24
C VAL A 7 -5.62 22.94 -25.52
N TRP A 8 -5.06 23.88 -26.29
CA TRP A 8 -4.32 23.63 -27.53
C TRP A 8 -2.84 24.00 -27.43
N ASP A 9 -2.39 24.50 -26.26
CA ASP A 9 -0.98 24.78 -26.02
C ASP A 9 -0.31 23.52 -25.48
N VAL A 10 0.59 22.94 -26.29
CA VAL A 10 1.38 21.75 -25.92
C VAL A 10 2.10 21.96 -24.59
N SER A 11 2.53 23.18 -24.29
CA SER A 11 3.21 23.52 -23.04
C SER A 11 2.29 23.37 -21.82
N TYR A 12 1.02 23.71 -21.99
CA TYR A 12 -0.01 23.58 -20.95
C TYR A 12 -0.35 22.11 -20.69
N ASP A 13 -0.52 21.31 -21.74
CA ASP A 13 -0.81 19.88 -21.64
C ASP A 13 0.35 19.14 -20.95
N VAL A 14 1.59 19.45 -21.34
CA VAL A 14 2.80 18.94 -20.69
C VAL A 14 2.79 19.32 -19.20
N ALA A 15 2.60 20.59 -18.87
CA ALA A 15 2.57 21.04 -17.48
C ALA A 15 1.51 20.31 -16.64
N ILE A 16 0.31 20.07 -17.19
CA ILE A 16 -0.74 19.30 -16.51
C ILE A 16 -0.29 17.87 -16.22
N VAL A 17 0.22 17.16 -17.22
CA VAL A 17 0.61 15.75 -17.09
C VAL A 17 1.67 15.58 -15.99
N PHE A 18 2.71 16.42 -16.00
CA PHE A 18 3.76 16.38 -14.98
C PHE A 18 3.24 16.79 -13.59
N THR A 19 2.28 17.72 -13.51
CA THR A 19 1.66 18.12 -12.24
C THR A 19 0.83 16.98 -11.65
N ILE A 20 0.01 16.30 -12.47
CA ILE A 20 -0.78 15.14 -12.04
C ILE A 20 0.15 14.01 -11.57
N ALA A 21 1.25 13.76 -12.27
CA ALA A 21 2.24 12.76 -11.88
C ALA A 21 2.86 13.08 -10.50
N PHE A 22 3.23 14.35 -10.26
CA PHE A 22 3.76 14.78 -8.96
C PHE A 22 2.73 14.65 -7.83
N ILE A 23 1.47 15.03 -8.07
CA ILE A 23 0.38 14.84 -7.11
C ILE A 23 0.19 13.36 -6.81
N GLY A 24 0.18 12.51 -7.85
CA GLY A 24 0.08 11.06 -7.70
C GLY A 24 1.20 10.48 -6.84
N ALA A 25 2.46 10.87 -7.10
CA ALA A 25 3.61 10.45 -6.29
C ALA A 25 3.48 10.90 -4.82
N THR A 26 2.95 12.09 -4.58
CA THR A 26 2.73 12.64 -3.23
C THR A 26 1.62 11.88 -2.50
N VAL A 27 0.48 11.62 -3.17
CA VAL A 27 -0.62 10.82 -2.60
C VAL A 27 -0.13 9.40 -2.27
N PHE A 28 0.68 8.81 -3.13
CA PHE A 28 1.26 7.49 -2.92
C PHE A 28 2.19 7.46 -1.70
N GLU A 29 3.04 8.47 -1.52
CA GLU A 29 3.89 8.64 -0.34
C GLU A 29 3.06 8.68 0.94
N PHE A 30 2.03 9.54 1.00
CA PHE A 30 1.12 9.61 2.14
C PHE A 30 0.42 8.26 2.39
N GLY A 31 -0.06 7.59 1.34
CA GLY A 31 -0.66 6.27 1.45
C GLY A 31 0.31 5.24 2.04
N SER A 32 1.59 5.29 1.68
CA SER A 32 2.61 4.40 2.24
C SER A 32 2.86 4.61 3.73
N ILE A 33 2.77 5.86 4.21
CA ILE A 33 2.89 6.19 5.63
C ILE A 33 1.66 5.69 6.39
N LEU A 34 0.46 5.86 5.83
CA LEU A 34 -0.77 5.35 6.44
C LEU A 34 -0.74 3.82 6.55
N LEU A 35 -0.25 3.14 5.52
CA LEU A 35 -0.10 1.69 5.52
C LEU A 35 0.90 1.22 6.59
N MET A 36 2.00 1.97 6.77
CA MET A 36 2.94 1.74 7.88
C MET A 36 2.26 1.88 9.24
N LEU A 37 1.44 2.92 9.44
CA LEU A 37 0.72 3.12 10.70
C LEU A 37 -0.28 1.99 10.98
N GLU A 38 -0.95 1.48 9.94
CA GLU A 38 -1.81 0.30 10.04
C GLU A 38 -1.02 -0.94 10.45
N ALA A 39 0.15 -1.18 9.84
CA ALA A 39 1.01 -2.30 10.18
C ALA A 39 1.57 -2.23 11.61
N VAL A 40 1.87 -1.02 12.12
CA VAL A 40 2.29 -0.83 13.51
C VAL A 40 1.14 -1.12 14.48
N ASN A 41 -0.11 -0.93 14.08
CA ASN A 41 -1.27 -1.07 14.96
C ASN A 41 -2.25 -2.17 14.52
N GLU A 42 -1.70 -3.33 14.16
CA GLU A 42 -2.45 -4.52 13.75
C GLU A 42 -3.58 -4.84 14.75
N ASN A 43 -4.80 -5.07 14.25
CA ASN A 43 -6.06 -5.26 15.00
C ASN A 43 -6.69 -4.00 15.65
N ARG A 44 -6.17 -2.79 15.39
CA ARG A 44 -6.74 -1.52 15.91
C ARG A 44 -6.82 -0.40 14.87
N ALA A 45 -6.78 -0.73 13.58
CA ALA A 45 -6.92 0.25 12.49
C ALA A 45 -8.20 1.10 12.59
N ASP A 46 -9.26 0.57 13.20
CA ASP A 46 -10.52 1.31 13.41
C ASP A 46 -10.38 2.47 14.43
N CYS A 47 -9.34 2.44 15.28
CA CYS A 47 -9.01 3.53 16.21
C CYS A 47 -8.22 4.67 15.55
N PHE A 48 -7.79 4.52 14.29
CA PHE A 48 -7.00 5.54 13.57
C PHE A 48 -7.75 6.87 13.45
N GLY A 49 -9.04 6.84 13.11
CA GLY A 49 -9.86 8.05 12.96
C GLY A 49 -9.93 8.89 14.24
N TRP A 50 -10.14 8.22 15.38
CA TRP A 50 -10.16 8.86 16.70
C TRP A 50 -8.78 9.36 17.14
N ALA A 51 -7.71 8.64 16.80
CA ALA A 51 -6.35 9.08 17.11
C ALA A 51 -5.92 10.30 16.28
N VAL A 52 -6.29 10.33 15.00
CA VAL A 52 -6.11 11.50 14.13
C VAL A 52 -6.89 12.68 14.71
N GLU A 53 -8.15 12.46 15.10
CA GLU A 53 -8.97 13.47 15.75
C GLU A 53 -8.27 14.03 16.99
N GLU A 54 -7.91 13.21 17.98
CA GLU A 54 -7.17 13.63 19.19
C GLU A 54 -5.88 14.41 18.87
N SER A 55 -5.14 14.02 17.83
CA SER A 55 -3.91 14.74 17.41
C SER A 55 -4.18 16.08 16.72
N VAL A 56 -5.34 16.21 16.10
CA VAL A 56 -5.83 17.44 15.45
C VAL A 56 -6.68 18.27 16.43
N ASP A 57 -7.06 17.71 17.58
CA ASP A 57 -8.05 18.26 18.51
C ASP A 57 -7.49 19.35 19.44
N GLY A 58 -7.09 20.45 18.80
CA GLY A 58 -7.44 21.77 19.27
C GLY A 58 -8.62 22.40 18.52
N MET A 59 -9.38 21.66 17.68
CA MET A 59 -10.32 22.28 16.72
C MET A 59 -11.64 21.54 16.43
N LEU A 60 -11.88 20.30 16.87
CA LEU A 60 -13.10 19.55 16.53
C LEU A 60 -13.48 18.52 17.62
N HIS A 61 -14.09 19.02 18.69
CA HIS A 61 -14.42 18.25 19.88
C HIS A 61 -15.61 17.29 19.64
N LEU A 62 -15.35 15.97 19.56
CA LEU A 62 -16.38 14.94 19.78
C LEU A 62 -16.08 14.14 21.05
N THR A 63 -17.15 13.83 21.79
CA THR A 63 -17.10 13.28 23.15
C THR A 63 -16.35 11.95 23.23
N HIS A 64 -15.35 11.94 24.12
CA HIS A 64 -14.57 10.79 24.57
C HIS A 64 -15.49 9.64 25.04
N ALA A 65 -15.41 8.47 24.40
CA ALA A 65 -16.01 7.25 24.93
C ALA A 65 -14.86 6.31 25.35
N ASP A 66 -14.61 6.27 26.66
CA ASP A 66 -13.49 5.60 27.33
C ASP A 66 -13.40 4.07 27.18
N ASN A 67 -14.06 3.45 26.20
CA ASN A 67 -14.00 2.01 26.01
C ASN A 67 -14.25 1.65 24.53
N CYS A 68 -13.18 1.57 23.74
CA CYS A 68 -13.21 0.82 22.48
C CYS A 68 -13.46 -0.66 22.80
N LYS A 69 -14.72 -1.08 22.86
CA LYS A 69 -15.09 -2.50 22.93
C LYS A 69 -15.06 -3.08 21.52
N HIS A 70 -14.08 -3.95 21.28
CA HIS A 70 -13.81 -4.55 19.98
C HIS A 70 -14.80 -5.66 19.63
N ALA A 71 -15.37 -5.61 18.42
CA ALA A 71 -16.10 -6.73 17.81
C ALA A 71 -15.29 -7.30 16.64
N HIS A 72 -14.66 -8.46 16.89
CA HIS A 72 -14.17 -9.49 15.95
C HIS A 72 -12.97 -9.22 15.01
N ALA A 73 -11.97 -10.11 15.13
CA ALA A 73 -11.39 -10.84 14.01
C ALA A 73 -11.05 -12.29 14.46
N GLN A 74 -11.94 -13.24 14.18
CA GLN A 74 -11.64 -14.66 14.35
C GLN A 74 -10.60 -15.08 13.29
N LYS A 75 -9.37 -15.36 13.71
CA LYS A 75 -8.39 -16.13 12.91
C LYS A 75 -8.92 -17.54 12.70
N GLY A 76 -9.67 -17.75 11.62
CA GLY A 76 -10.06 -19.07 11.13
C GLY A 76 -8.93 -19.73 10.35
N THR A 77 -7.80 -20.02 11.00
CA THR A 77 -6.76 -20.88 10.42
C THR A 77 -6.89 -22.29 10.95
N PHE A 78 -6.88 -23.22 10.01
CA PHE A 78 -7.19 -24.65 10.13
C PHE A 78 -6.19 -25.38 11.06
N VAL A 79 -6.43 -25.37 12.38
CA VAL A 79 -5.85 -26.35 13.31
C VAL A 79 -6.99 -27.00 14.08
N LYS A 80 -7.26 -28.27 13.77
CA LYS A 80 -8.08 -29.15 14.61
C LYS A 80 -7.46 -29.20 16.00
N GLN A 81 -8.06 -28.51 16.96
CA GLN A 81 -7.88 -28.85 18.37
C GLN A 81 -9.23 -29.30 18.92
N SER A 82 -9.24 -30.57 19.30
CA SER A 82 -10.39 -31.32 19.81
C SER A 82 -11.08 -30.56 20.93
N SER A 83 -12.33 -30.18 20.71
CA SER A 83 -13.19 -29.58 21.72
C SER A 83 -13.49 -30.63 22.80
N LYS A 84 -12.91 -30.47 24.00
CA LYS A 84 -13.43 -31.05 25.23
C LYS A 84 -14.18 -29.94 25.96
N THR A 85 -15.49 -30.12 26.06
CA THR A 85 -16.38 -29.49 27.02
C THR A 85 -15.85 -29.68 28.45
N LEU A 86 -15.59 -28.60 29.18
CA LEU A 86 -16.21 -28.29 30.49
C LEU A 86 -15.62 -27.02 31.13
N ASP A 87 -16.53 -26.29 31.76
CA ASP A 87 -16.40 -25.46 32.96
C ASP A 87 -15.83 -24.03 32.90
N ASN A 88 -16.79 -23.12 33.13
CA ASN A 88 -16.67 -21.85 33.83
C ASN A 88 -15.60 -21.89 34.93
N ASN A 89 -14.57 -21.06 34.79
CA ASN A 89 -14.11 -20.17 35.86
C ASN A 89 -13.18 -19.10 35.30
N THR A 90 -13.53 -17.87 35.66
CA THR A 90 -12.74 -16.64 35.61
C THR A 90 -11.23 -16.85 35.68
N THR A 91 -10.56 -16.52 34.57
CA THR A 91 -9.31 -15.75 34.53
C THR A 91 -9.28 -15.14 33.13
N GLU A 92 -9.85 -13.95 32.99
CA GLU A 92 -9.54 -13.07 31.88
C GLU A 92 -8.02 -12.90 31.86
N SER A 93 -7.35 -13.56 30.91
CA SER A 93 -5.98 -13.22 30.58
C SER A 93 -6.00 -11.75 30.17
N ALA A 94 -5.38 -10.91 30.99
CA ALA A 94 -5.03 -9.54 30.70
C ALA A 94 -4.25 -9.47 29.37
N GLY A 95 -4.99 -9.39 28.27
CA GLY A 95 -4.44 -8.90 27.01
C GLY A 95 -4.31 -7.40 27.18
N ASN A 96 -3.08 -6.92 27.38
CA ASN A 96 -2.75 -5.50 27.57
C ASN A 96 -3.64 -4.58 26.71
N ASP A 97 -4.41 -3.72 27.36
CA ASP A 97 -5.19 -2.63 26.77
C ASP A 97 -4.26 -1.57 26.18
N ARG A 98 -3.71 -1.84 25.00
CA ARG A 98 -2.54 -1.11 24.50
C ARG A 98 -2.75 0.30 23.91
N MET A 99 -3.86 1.04 23.94
CA MET A 99 -4.01 2.37 23.27
C MET A 99 -3.46 2.50 21.80
N TRP A 100 -3.69 3.63 21.11
CA TRP A 100 -3.10 3.87 19.78
C TRP A 100 -1.64 4.31 19.92
N SER A 101 -0.72 3.73 19.15
CA SER A 101 0.70 4.10 19.17
C SER A 101 1.14 4.68 17.83
N TRP A 102 1.60 5.92 17.84
CA TRP A 102 2.15 6.61 16.66
C TRP A 102 3.58 6.16 16.32
N TRP A 103 4.34 5.71 17.32
CA TRP A 103 5.73 5.29 17.16
C TRP A 103 5.95 3.97 17.91
N PRO A 104 6.44 2.91 17.24
CA PRO A 104 6.78 1.67 17.93
C PRO A 104 7.97 1.90 18.87
N THR A 105 7.97 1.23 20.02
CA THR A 105 9.15 1.27 20.89
C THR A 105 10.29 0.46 20.26
N TRP A 106 11.54 0.87 20.48
CA TRP A 106 12.71 0.19 19.88
C TRP A 106 12.80 -1.31 20.25
N TYR A 107 12.35 -1.65 21.45
CA TYR A 107 12.28 -3.03 21.92
C TYR A 107 11.28 -3.85 21.08
N GLU A 108 10.06 -3.34 20.89
CA GLU A 108 9.02 -4.01 20.10
C GLU A 108 9.35 -4.06 18.62
N LEU A 109 9.97 -3.00 18.09
CA LEU A 109 10.52 -2.98 16.74
C LEU A 109 11.44 -4.20 16.56
N ARG A 110 12.45 -4.32 17.44
CA ARG A 110 13.48 -5.36 17.39
C ARG A 110 12.95 -6.78 17.58
N SER A 111 11.97 -6.98 18.47
CA SER A 111 11.51 -8.30 18.89
C SER A 111 10.29 -8.82 18.15
N HIS A 112 9.42 -7.94 17.66
CA HIS A 112 8.12 -8.31 17.08
C HIS A 112 8.04 -7.94 15.59
N TYR A 113 8.20 -6.66 15.27
CA TYR A 113 7.96 -6.15 13.91
C TYR A 113 9.02 -6.60 12.88
N PHE A 114 10.27 -6.88 13.29
CA PHE A 114 11.28 -7.42 12.36
C PHE A 114 10.98 -8.83 11.83
N PHE A 115 10.07 -9.57 12.47
CA PHE A 115 9.69 -10.92 12.02
C PHE A 115 8.32 -10.95 11.36
N ASP A 116 7.62 -9.81 11.33
CA ASP A 116 6.35 -9.67 10.68
C ASP A 116 6.54 -9.26 9.21
N ILE A 117 6.02 -10.10 8.32
CA ILE A 117 6.16 -9.94 6.87
C ILE A 117 5.40 -8.70 6.40
N GLY A 118 4.22 -8.42 6.98
CA GLY A 118 3.42 -7.25 6.63
C GLY A 118 4.09 -5.94 7.03
N PHE A 119 4.68 -5.89 8.22
CA PHE A 119 5.49 -4.74 8.65
C PHE A 119 6.72 -4.52 7.76
N LEU A 120 7.44 -5.60 7.39
CA LEU A 120 8.58 -5.51 6.48
C LEU A 120 8.17 -5.05 5.07
N ALA A 121 7.01 -5.50 4.57
CA ALA A 121 6.45 -5.06 3.30
C ALA A 121 6.16 -3.54 3.32
N CYS A 122 5.44 -3.08 4.35
CA CYS A 122 5.14 -1.65 4.54
C CYS A 122 6.42 -0.82 4.70
N SER A 123 7.41 -1.31 5.45
CA SER A 123 8.71 -0.65 5.62
C SER A 123 9.47 -0.47 4.32
N SER A 124 9.56 -1.54 3.52
CA SER A 124 10.16 -1.48 2.19
C SER A 124 9.38 -0.53 1.27
N GLN A 125 8.05 -0.50 1.39
CA GLN A 125 7.20 0.39 0.59
C GLN A 125 7.40 1.85 0.93
N THR A 126 7.36 2.24 2.21
CA THR A 126 7.56 3.62 2.64
C THR A 126 8.97 4.10 2.29
N PHE A 127 9.98 3.26 2.46
CA PHE A 127 11.33 3.58 1.98
C PHE A 127 11.39 3.75 0.45
N GLY A 128 10.75 2.85 -0.29
CA GLY A 128 10.66 2.95 -1.74
C GLY A 128 9.95 4.22 -2.19
N ALA A 129 8.86 4.58 -1.51
CA ALA A 129 8.01 5.73 -1.82
C ALA A 129 8.75 7.05 -1.56
N THR A 130 9.42 7.17 -0.42
CA THR A 130 10.19 8.38 -0.06
C THR A 130 11.29 8.66 -1.06
N VAL A 131 12.03 7.62 -1.49
CA VAL A 131 13.08 7.77 -2.49
C VAL A 131 12.49 8.04 -3.88
N PHE A 132 11.45 7.31 -4.28
CA PHE A 132 10.79 7.52 -5.57
C PHE A 132 10.19 8.93 -5.68
N TRP A 133 9.67 9.48 -4.57
CA TRP A 133 9.07 10.82 -4.52
C TRP A 133 10.05 11.92 -4.94
N ILE A 134 11.36 11.76 -4.67
CA ILE A 134 12.41 12.69 -5.13
C ILE A 134 12.39 12.80 -6.66
N SER A 135 12.20 11.69 -7.37
CA SER A 135 12.07 11.71 -8.83
C SER A 135 10.78 12.36 -9.30
N GLY A 136 9.67 12.17 -8.58
CA GLY A 136 8.39 12.84 -8.87
C GLY A 136 8.48 14.35 -8.72
N PHE A 137 9.19 14.84 -7.70
CA PHE A 137 9.45 16.26 -7.50
C PHE A 137 10.36 16.84 -8.59
N THR A 138 11.45 16.15 -8.92
CA THR A 138 12.40 16.61 -9.95
C THR A 138 11.88 16.50 -11.38
N ALA A 139 10.83 15.71 -11.61
CA ALA A 139 10.13 15.60 -12.89
C ALA A 139 9.43 16.90 -13.33
N LEU A 140 9.19 17.84 -12.41
CA LEU A 140 8.51 19.10 -12.75
C LEU A 140 9.31 19.86 -13.84
N PRO A 141 8.68 20.29 -14.95
CA PRO A 141 9.39 20.91 -16.07
C PRO A 141 10.31 22.08 -15.69
N PRO A 142 9.95 22.99 -14.75
CA PRO A 142 10.86 24.04 -14.31
C PRO A 142 12.14 23.54 -13.64
N ILE A 143 12.11 22.37 -13.01
CA ILE A 143 13.27 21.77 -12.34
C ILE A 143 14.06 20.95 -13.37
N LEU A 144 13.38 20.02 -14.05
CA LEU A 144 14.01 19.09 -14.98
C LEU A 144 14.78 19.80 -16.10
N ASN A 145 14.21 20.85 -16.68
CA ASN A 145 14.84 21.60 -17.78
C ASN A 145 16.09 22.39 -17.37
N ASN A 146 16.34 22.56 -16.07
CA ASN A 146 17.51 23.27 -15.53
C ASN A 146 18.58 22.31 -15.00
N LEU A 147 18.37 20.99 -15.06
CA LEU A 147 19.33 20.01 -14.59
C LEU A 147 20.37 19.69 -15.67
N SER A 148 21.63 19.58 -15.26
CA SER A 148 22.67 18.98 -16.09
C SER A 148 22.45 17.47 -16.22
N THR A 149 22.96 16.84 -17.28
CA THR A 149 22.82 15.37 -17.48
C THR A 149 23.31 14.53 -16.29
N PRO A 150 24.46 14.85 -15.63
CA PRO A 150 24.85 14.14 -14.42
C PRO A 150 23.88 14.35 -13.25
N ALA A 151 23.31 15.55 -13.12
CA ALA A 151 22.33 15.85 -12.08
C ALA A 151 21.02 15.10 -12.33
N GLU A 152 20.50 15.12 -13.56
CA GLU A 152 19.30 14.35 -13.97
C GLU A 152 19.46 12.85 -13.67
N ASN A 153 20.60 12.26 -14.04
CA ASN A 153 20.94 10.89 -13.69
C ASN A 153 20.90 10.61 -12.19
N GLY A 154 21.35 11.55 -11.36
CA GLY A 154 21.41 11.41 -9.91
C GLY A 154 20.08 11.65 -9.19
N VAL A 155 19.31 12.67 -9.60
CA VAL A 155 18.12 13.11 -8.84
C VAL A 155 16.80 12.69 -9.47
N TYR A 156 16.79 12.34 -10.76
CA TYR A 156 15.59 11.89 -11.46
C TYR A 156 15.62 10.39 -11.74
N TRP A 157 16.69 9.87 -12.38
CA TRP A 157 16.73 8.46 -12.79
C TRP A 157 17.08 7.48 -11.65
N LEU A 158 18.14 7.76 -10.90
CA LEU A 158 18.59 6.89 -9.80
C LEU A 158 17.50 6.66 -8.72
N PRO A 159 16.77 7.67 -8.26
CA PRO A 159 15.75 7.46 -7.23
C PRO A 159 14.57 6.63 -7.74
N GLN A 160 14.24 6.67 -9.04
CA GLN A 160 13.22 5.78 -9.62
C GLN A 160 13.63 4.31 -9.52
N VAL A 161 14.90 4.00 -9.79
CA VAL A 161 15.41 2.62 -9.71
C VAL A 161 15.40 2.14 -8.26
N ILE A 162 15.95 2.94 -7.33
CA ILE A 162 16.01 2.57 -5.91
C ILE A 162 14.60 2.43 -5.33
N GLY A 163 13.74 3.42 -5.57
CA GLY A 163 12.35 3.39 -5.12
C GLY A 163 11.57 2.20 -5.70
N GLY A 164 11.72 1.97 -7.00
CA GLY A 164 11.14 0.82 -7.70
C GLY A 164 11.60 -0.52 -7.13
N THR A 165 12.88 -0.67 -6.76
CA THR A 165 13.33 -1.90 -6.08
C THR A 165 12.69 -2.09 -4.71
N GLY A 166 12.45 -1.01 -3.95
CA GLY A 166 11.70 -1.06 -2.70
C GLY A 166 10.25 -1.52 -2.90
N PHE A 167 9.61 -1.09 -4.00
CA PHE A 167 8.27 -1.55 -4.37
C PHE A 167 8.24 -3.01 -4.83
N ILE A 168 9.28 -3.50 -5.51
CA ILE A 168 9.39 -4.91 -5.88
C ILE A 168 9.45 -5.79 -4.63
N VAL A 169 10.30 -5.41 -3.67
CA VAL A 169 10.44 -6.13 -2.40
C VAL A 169 9.12 -6.09 -1.62
N SER A 170 8.53 -4.90 -1.46
CA SER A 170 7.22 -4.73 -0.80
C SER A 170 6.14 -5.61 -1.44
N SER A 171 5.97 -5.52 -2.75
CA SER A 171 4.91 -6.23 -3.48
C SER A 171 5.08 -7.75 -3.37
N THR A 172 6.32 -8.23 -3.40
CA THR A 172 6.63 -9.65 -3.20
C THR A 172 6.29 -10.10 -1.78
N LEU A 173 6.61 -9.30 -0.77
CA LEU A 173 6.30 -9.62 0.63
C LEU A 173 4.79 -9.63 0.88
N PHE A 174 4.04 -8.67 0.34
CA PHE A 174 2.57 -8.68 0.41
C PHE A 174 1.95 -9.91 -0.27
N MET A 175 2.49 -10.33 -1.42
CA MET A 175 2.05 -11.58 -2.05
C MET A 175 2.35 -12.81 -1.18
N VAL A 176 3.48 -12.80 -0.47
CA VAL A 176 3.90 -13.90 0.42
C VAL A 176 3.04 -13.97 1.69
N GLU A 177 2.61 -12.84 2.20
CA GLU A 177 1.78 -12.73 3.40
C GLU A 177 0.39 -13.35 3.21
N VAL A 178 -0.24 -13.12 2.06
CA VAL A 178 -1.62 -13.57 1.78
C VAL A 178 -1.71 -15.01 1.26
N GLN A 179 -0.59 -15.61 0.86
CA GLN A 179 -0.59 -16.97 0.30
C GLN A 179 -0.38 -18.04 1.38
N PRO A 180 -0.98 -19.24 1.23
CA PRO A 180 -0.93 -20.28 2.27
C PRO A 180 0.48 -20.85 2.50
N ARG A 181 1.32 -20.82 1.46
CA ARG A 181 2.73 -21.21 1.51
C ARG A 181 3.50 -20.35 0.53
N TRP A 182 4.76 -20.04 0.84
CA TRP A 182 5.62 -19.16 0.04
C TRP A 182 5.76 -19.53 -1.45
N TYR A 183 5.50 -20.79 -1.82
CA TYR A 183 5.64 -21.32 -3.18
C TYR A 183 4.29 -21.65 -3.87
N ILE A 184 3.16 -21.48 -3.19
CA ILE A 184 1.84 -21.78 -3.75
C ILE A 184 1.07 -20.48 -3.91
N PRO A 185 0.91 -19.95 -5.14
CA PRO A 185 0.18 -18.71 -5.36
C PRO A 185 -1.29 -18.85 -4.94
N ALA A 186 -1.87 -17.77 -4.42
CA ALA A 186 -3.24 -17.73 -3.94
C ALA A 186 -4.13 -16.81 -4.81
N PRO A 187 -4.41 -17.17 -6.08
CA PRO A 187 -5.18 -16.32 -7.00
C PRO A 187 -6.65 -16.15 -6.60
N GLY A 188 -7.12 -16.81 -5.54
CA GLY A 188 -8.47 -16.63 -4.99
C GLY A 188 -8.60 -15.48 -3.98
N VAL A 189 -7.49 -14.85 -3.58
CA VAL A 189 -7.47 -13.76 -2.60
C VAL A 189 -7.23 -12.43 -3.31
N LEU A 190 -8.01 -11.40 -2.99
CA LEU A 190 -7.89 -10.07 -3.60
C LEU A 190 -6.52 -9.43 -3.29
N GLY A 191 -6.09 -9.47 -2.02
CA GLY A 191 -4.74 -9.11 -1.58
C GLY A 191 -3.60 -9.69 -2.45
N TRP A 192 -3.75 -10.92 -2.95
CA TRP A 192 -2.71 -11.53 -3.80
C TRP A 192 -2.62 -10.85 -5.17
N HIS A 193 -3.76 -10.48 -5.76
CA HIS A 193 -3.80 -9.74 -7.02
C HIS A 193 -3.27 -8.32 -6.85
N ILE A 194 -3.55 -7.67 -5.72
CA ILE A 194 -3.00 -6.33 -5.41
C ILE A 194 -1.47 -6.41 -5.41
N GLY A 195 -0.90 -7.36 -4.67
CA GLY A 195 0.55 -7.58 -4.65
C GLY A 195 1.11 -7.92 -6.04
N LEU A 196 0.44 -8.75 -6.83
CA LEU A 196 0.88 -9.11 -8.18
C LEU A 196 0.92 -7.90 -9.13
N TRP A 197 -0.16 -7.12 -9.19
CA TRP A 197 -0.24 -5.96 -10.08
C TRP A 197 0.71 -4.86 -9.65
N ASN A 198 0.89 -4.65 -8.34
CA ASN A 198 1.89 -3.73 -7.81
C ASN A 198 3.31 -4.21 -8.13
N LEU A 199 3.58 -5.53 -8.14
CA LEU A 199 4.87 -6.09 -8.54
C LEU A 199 5.17 -5.82 -10.02
N VAL A 200 4.20 -6.07 -10.91
CA VAL A 200 4.33 -5.76 -12.34
C VAL A 200 4.55 -4.26 -12.55
N GLY A 201 3.79 -3.43 -11.81
CA GLY A 201 3.95 -1.98 -11.77
C GLY A 201 5.35 -1.55 -11.37
N ALA A 202 5.85 -2.09 -10.25
CA ALA A 202 7.16 -1.81 -9.70
C ALA A 202 8.30 -2.20 -10.65
N ILE A 203 8.20 -3.36 -11.31
CA ILE A 203 9.15 -3.77 -12.34
C ILE A 203 9.14 -2.77 -13.50
N GLY A 204 7.96 -2.37 -13.98
CA GLY A 204 7.82 -1.38 -15.05
C GLY A 204 8.48 -0.03 -14.73
N PHE A 205 8.25 0.52 -13.53
CA PHE A 205 8.87 1.79 -13.11
C PHE A 205 10.37 1.65 -12.82
N THR A 206 10.83 0.51 -12.29
CA THR A 206 12.26 0.25 -12.10
C THR A 206 12.98 0.18 -13.45
N LEU A 207 12.40 -0.51 -14.43
CA LEU A 207 12.94 -0.60 -15.79
C LEU A 207 12.92 0.75 -16.51
N CYS A 208 11.86 1.56 -16.34
CA CYS A 208 11.85 2.94 -16.82
C CYS A 208 13.05 3.73 -16.29
N GLY A 209 13.24 3.72 -14.96
CA GLY A 209 14.38 4.39 -14.34
C GLY A 209 15.74 3.89 -14.84
N ALA A 210 15.89 2.58 -15.00
CA ALA A 210 17.14 1.96 -15.44
C ALA A 210 17.44 2.24 -16.93
N LEU A 211 16.42 2.29 -17.77
CA LEU A 211 16.55 2.63 -19.19
C LEU A 211 16.79 4.12 -19.41
N GLY A 212 16.37 4.98 -18.46
CA GLY A 212 16.53 6.43 -18.54
C GLY A 212 17.96 6.90 -18.72
N PHE A 213 18.93 6.20 -18.12
CA PHE A 213 20.36 6.48 -18.31
C PHE A 213 20.84 6.35 -19.77
N GLY A 214 20.12 5.59 -20.59
CA GLY A 214 20.43 5.32 -22.00
C GLY A 214 19.44 5.94 -22.99
N ILE A 215 18.62 6.92 -22.57
CA ILE A 215 17.52 7.48 -23.37
C ILE A 215 17.95 8.08 -24.72
N THR A 216 19.25 8.38 -24.90
CA THR A 216 19.82 8.87 -26.17
C THR A 216 19.66 7.91 -27.35
N HIS A 217 19.39 6.63 -27.09
CA HIS A 217 19.11 5.64 -28.13
C HIS A 217 17.60 5.49 -28.35
N PRO A 218 17.11 5.58 -29.59
CA PRO A 218 15.66 5.56 -29.88
C PRO A 218 14.99 4.23 -29.48
N GLY A 219 15.71 3.11 -29.54
CA GLY A 219 15.20 1.82 -29.05
C GLY A 219 15.03 1.77 -27.52
N VAL A 220 15.87 2.49 -26.79
CA VAL A 220 15.81 2.60 -25.33
C VAL A 220 14.69 3.55 -24.92
N GLU A 221 14.53 4.68 -25.62
CA GLU A 221 13.41 5.61 -25.43
C GLU A 221 12.04 4.92 -25.61
N TYR A 222 11.90 4.10 -26.66
CA TYR A 222 10.69 3.31 -26.87
C TYR A 222 10.45 2.30 -25.74
N ALA A 223 11.48 1.55 -25.35
CA ALA A 223 11.38 0.57 -24.26
C ALA A 223 11.05 1.22 -22.92
N LEU A 224 11.63 2.39 -22.64
CA LEU A 224 11.34 3.21 -21.46
C LEU A 224 9.87 3.62 -21.45
N THR A 225 9.38 4.21 -22.54
CA THR A 225 7.99 4.66 -22.66
C THR A 225 7.01 3.51 -22.48
N LEU A 226 7.29 2.36 -23.11
CA LEU A 226 6.48 1.16 -22.96
C LEU A 226 6.50 0.65 -21.52
N SER A 227 7.65 0.65 -20.86
CA SER A 227 7.80 0.22 -19.47
C SER A 227 7.02 1.12 -18.51
N THR A 228 7.09 2.43 -18.69
CA THR A 228 6.31 3.41 -17.92
C THR A 228 4.82 3.21 -18.14
N PHE A 229 4.40 2.98 -19.38
CA PHE A 229 3.00 2.73 -19.72
C PHE A 229 2.47 1.46 -19.02
N ILE A 230 3.16 0.33 -19.18
CA ILE A 230 2.79 -0.94 -18.52
C ILE A 230 2.78 -0.78 -17.00
N GLY A 231 3.82 -0.13 -16.46
CA GLY A 231 3.96 0.12 -15.03
C GLY A 231 2.77 0.90 -14.46
N SER A 232 2.37 1.96 -15.16
CA SER A 232 1.25 2.83 -14.77
C SER A 232 -0.09 2.08 -14.79
N TRP A 233 -0.35 1.29 -15.83
CA TRP A 233 -1.57 0.48 -15.91
C TRP A 233 -1.63 -0.60 -14.84
N ALA A 234 -0.51 -1.25 -14.56
CA ALA A 234 -0.45 -2.27 -13.52
C ALA A 234 -0.73 -1.69 -12.13
N PHE A 235 -0.11 -0.55 -11.76
CA PHE A 235 -0.43 0.14 -10.52
C PHE A 235 -1.87 0.65 -10.46
N LEU A 236 -2.45 1.09 -11.59
CA LEU A 236 -3.86 1.48 -11.66
C LEU A 236 -4.78 0.29 -11.37
N ILE A 237 -4.52 -0.87 -11.97
CA ILE A 237 -5.29 -2.09 -11.72
C ILE A 237 -5.16 -2.52 -10.26
N GLY A 238 -3.94 -2.56 -9.72
CA GLY A 238 -3.68 -2.85 -8.31
C GLY A 238 -4.46 -1.92 -7.38
N SER A 239 -4.45 -0.62 -7.67
CA SER A 239 -5.17 0.41 -6.92
C SER A 239 -6.69 0.23 -6.95
N VAL A 240 -7.27 -0.15 -8.11
CA VAL A 240 -8.71 -0.43 -8.24
C VAL A 240 -9.11 -1.66 -7.43
N ILE A 241 -8.27 -2.71 -7.43
CA ILE A 241 -8.52 -3.92 -6.63
C ILE A 241 -8.39 -3.60 -5.14
N GLN A 242 -7.38 -2.83 -4.73
CA GLN A 242 -7.19 -2.40 -3.35
C GLN A 242 -8.34 -1.52 -2.86
N TRP A 243 -8.82 -0.61 -3.71
CA TRP A 243 -10.02 0.17 -3.42
C TRP A 243 -11.25 -0.74 -3.25
N TYR A 244 -11.43 -1.73 -4.12
CA TYR A 244 -12.52 -2.70 -3.99
C TYR A 244 -12.43 -3.54 -2.71
N GLU A 245 -11.24 -3.98 -2.31
CA GLU A 245 -11.01 -4.69 -1.05
C GLU A 245 -11.34 -3.82 0.16
N SER A 246 -10.98 -2.52 0.12
CA SER A 246 -11.30 -1.56 1.20
C SER A 246 -12.79 -1.34 1.42
N LEU A 247 -13.61 -1.50 0.38
CA LEU A 247 -15.07 -1.36 0.46
C LEU A 247 -15.75 -2.58 1.11
N ASN A 248 -15.10 -3.75 1.09
CA ASN A 248 -15.63 -5.01 1.61
C ASN A 248 -14.82 -5.52 2.81
N LYS A 249 -14.62 -4.67 3.83
CA LYS A 249 -13.93 -5.05 5.08
C LYS A 249 -14.63 -6.21 5.83
N TYR A 250 -15.91 -6.45 5.54
CA TYR A 250 -16.67 -7.61 6.02
C TYR A 250 -16.97 -8.57 4.86
N PRO A 251 -16.36 -9.77 4.81
CA PRO A 251 -16.76 -10.78 3.84
C PRO A 251 -18.18 -11.23 4.18
N ILE A 252 -19.15 -10.87 3.32
CA ILE A 252 -20.41 -11.61 3.25
C ILE A 252 -20.05 -13.01 2.77
N TRP A 253 -20.02 -13.96 3.71
CA TRP A 253 -19.99 -15.37 3.40
C TRP A 253 -21.23 -15.67 2.56
N VAL A 254 -21.08 -15.79 1.25
CA VAL A 254 -22.13 -16.35 0.41
C VAL A 254 -22.14 -17.83 0.74
N ASP A 255 -22.97 -18.19 1.71
CA ASP A 255 -23.17 -19.55 2.19
C ASP A 255 -23.98 -20.35 1.15
N GLN A 256 -23.42 -20.49 -0.07
CA GLN A 256 -24.09 -21.15 -1.20
C GLN A 256 -24.11 -22.68 -1.10
N LYS A 257 -23.76 -23.25 0.06
CA LYS A 257 -23.66 -24.72 0.23
C LYS A 257 -24.51 -25.33 1.33
N ILE A 258 -25.30 -24.56 2.08
CA ILE A 258 -26.17 -25.12 3.14
C ILE A 258 -27.59 -25.46 2.61
N GLU A 259 -28.10 -24.81 1.57
CA GLU A 259 -29.46 -25.10 1.06
C GLU A 259 -29.60 -26.44 0.31
N ARG A 260 -28.51 -27.03 -0.21
CA ARG A 260 -28.61 -28.30 -0.95
C ARG A 260 -28.64 -29.56 -0.06
N LEU A 261 -28.33 -29.43 1.22
CA LEU A 261 -28.41 -30.55 2.18
C LEU A 261 -29.71 -30.53 3.01
N GLY A 262 -30.41 -29.39 3.09
CA GLY A 262 -31.72 -29.28 3.74
C GLY A 262 -32.90 -29.78 2.90
N LYS A 263 -32.80 -29.76 1.57
CA LYS A 263 -33.89 -30.18 0.66
C LYS A 263 -33.89 -31.68 0.29
N ARG A 264 -33.03 -32.49 0.91
CA ARG A 264 -33.03 -33.97 0.71
C ARG A 264 -33.60 -34.74 1.90
N LYS A 265 -34.16 -34.04 2.88
CA LYS A 265 -34.94 -34.60 3.99
C LYS A 265 -36.28 -33.87 4.12
N SER A 266 -37.16 -34.08 3.16
CA SER A 266 -38.62 -34.05 3.35
C SER A 266 -39.25 -35.00 2.35
#